data_AF-A0A2J6RSW6-F1
#
_entry.id   AF-A0A2J6RSW6-F1
#
_cell.length_a   1.000
_cell.length_b   1.000
_cell.length_c   1.000
_cell.angle_alpha   90.00
_cell.angle_beta   90.00
_cell.angle_gamma   90.00
#
_symmetry.space_group_name_H-M   'P 1'
#
loop_
_entity.id
_entity.type
_entity.pdbx_description
1 polymer ?
#
loop_
_entity_poly.entity_id
_entity_poly.type
_entity_poly.pdbx_seq_one_letter_code
_entity_poly.pdbx_strand_id
1 'polypeptide(L)'
;WPSTGGLIIADRVTPVELTFLNLPRFTSTPRSMNQTAEDLFCRQLRKIGGKWFSSHWDWSAKYVQMSRAMKPEEMEVLTLGWPETGGVWVLRRQSRWGEDRGHSLRVRNAVSMEERCEAIEMSGGVFYKRPEE
;
A
#
# COMPACT_ATOMS: atom_id res chain seq x y z
N TRP A 1 -2.79 1.09 13.78
CA TRP A 1 -3.30 0.02 14.66
C TRP A 1 -4.81 0.09 14.74
N PRO A 2 -5.53 -0.75 13.99
CA PRO A 2 -6.98 -0.71 13.96
C PRO A 2 -7.57 -1.18 15.30
N SER A 3 -8.72 -0.63 15.69
CA SER A 3 -9.47 -1.01 16.90
C SER A 3 -9.91 -2.47 16.91
N THR A 4 -10.06 -3.08 15.73
CA THR A 4 -10.35 -4.51 15.55
C THR A 4 -9.16 -5.42 15.90
N GLY A 5 -8.02 -4.85 16.27
CA GLY A 5 -6.79 -5.60 16.59
C GLY A 5 -5.90 -5.87 15.38
N GLY A 6 -4.66 -6.27 15.68
CA GLY A 6 -3.61 -6.48 14.69
C GLY A 6 -2.94 -5.18 14.21
N LEU A 7 -2.29 -5.26 13.05
CA LEU A 7 -1.48 -4.20 12.46
C LEU A 7 -1.77 -4.06 10.98
N ILE A 8 -1.73 -2.84 10.45
CA ILE A 8 -1.73 -2.59 9.01
C ILE A 8 -0.36 -2.02 8.64
N ILE A 9 0.32 -2.65 7.70
CA ILE A 9 1.65 -2.24 7.25
C ILE A 9 1.63 -2.09 5.74
N ALA A 10 1.95 -0.88 5.28
CA ALA A 10 2.31 -0.60 3.89
C ALA A 10 3.84 -0.59 3.79
N ASP A 11 4.40 -1.45 2.94
CA ASP A 11 5.83 -1.56 2.71
C ASP A 11 6.23 -0.71 1.49
N ARG A 12 7.45 -0.17 1.50
CA ARG A 12 8.04 0.62 0.40
C ARG A 12 7.19 1.82 -0.06
N VAL A 13 6.60 2.53 0.90
CA VAL A 13 5.79 3.73 0.66
C VAL A 13 6.60 4.78 -0.12
N THR A 14 6.04 5.30 -1.21
CA THR A 14 6.68 6.33 -2.06
C THR A 14 6.39 7.75 -1.56
N PRO A 15 7.15 8.77 -2.01
CA PRO A 15 6.85 10.17 -1.66
C PRO A 15 5.42 10.61 -2.00
N VAL A 16 4.87 10.13 -3.13
CA VAL A 16 3.49 10.38 -3.54
C VAL A 16 2.49 9.80 -2.53
N GLU A 17 2.72 8.58 -2.06
CA GLU A 17 1.86 7.95 -1.05
C GLU A 17 1.98 8.62 0.31
N LEU A 18 3.18 9.06 0.72
CA LEU A 18 3.35 9.85 1.94
C LEU A 18 2.59 11.17 1.87
N THR A 19 2.64 11.87 0.74
CA THR A 19 1.84 13.09 0.52
C THR A 19 0.34 12.78 0.52
N PHE A 20 -0.10 11.69 -0.12
CA PHE A 20 -1.51 11.25 -0.08
C PHE A 20 -2.00 10.94 1.34
N LEU A 21 -1.14 10.39 2.20
CA LEU A 21 -1.43 10.13 3.61
C LEU A 21 -1.27 11.37 4.52
N ASN A 22 -0.88 12.52 3.96
CA ASN A 22 -0.53 13.73 4.70
C ASN A 22 0.55 13.50 5.78
N LEU A 23 1.57 12.71 5.44
CA LEU A 23 2.71 12.39 6.30
C LEU A 23 3.97 13.17 5.90
N PRO A 24 4.80 13.59 6.87
CA PRO A 24 6.10 14.16 6.58
C PRO A 24 7.03 13.12 5.92
N ARG A 25 7.84 13.58 4.96
CA ARG A 25 8.71 12.69 4.16
C ARG A 25 9.99 12.25 4.86
N PHE A 26 10.46 13.04 5.82
CA PHE A 26 11.80 12.88 6.40
C PHE A 26 11.79 12.66 7.91
N THR A 27 10.62 12.64 8.53
CA THR A 27 10.48 12.44 9.98
C THR A 27 9.46 11.35 10.25
N SER A 28 9.67 10.62 11.34
CA SER A 28 8.71 9.63 11.80
C SER A 28 7.49 10.31 12.40
N THR A 29 6.31 9.80 12.08
CA THR A 29 5.05 10.22 12.71
C THR A 29 4.63 9.17 13.74
N PRO A 30 4.54 9.51 15.03
CA PRO A 30 4.05 8.56 16.03
C PRO A 30 2.57 8.24 15.78
N ARG A 31 2.12 7.09 16.26
CA ARG A 31 0.71 6.70 16.20
C ARG A 31 -0.19 7.72 16.88
N SER A 32 -1.45 7.79 16.46
CA SER A 32 -2.44 8.57 17.18
C SER A 32 -2.88 7.87 18.48
N MET A 33 -3.09 8.66 19.52
CA MET A 33 -3.73 8.21 20.77
C MET A 33 -5.26 8.22 20.67
N ASN A 34 -5.82 8.93 19.68
CA ASN A 34 -7.25 8.90 19.38
C ASN A 34 -7.54 7.71 18.47
N GLN A 35 -8.28 6.72 18.99
CA GLN A 35 -8.57 5.48 18.27
C GLN A 35 -9.36 5.69 16.97
N THR A 36 -10.32 6.62 16.95
CA THR A 36 -11.09 6.94 15.74
C THR A 36 -10.21 7.52 14.64
N ALA A 37 -9.27 8.40 15.01
CA ALA A 37 -8.30 8.98 14.08
C ALA A 37 -7.31 7.91 13.58
N GLU A 38 -6.84 7.03 14.46
CA GLU A 38 -5.96 5.91 14.09
C GLU A 38 -6.67 4.92 13.15
N ASP A 39 -7.95 4.63 13.36
CA ASP A 39 -8.76 3.75 12.50
C ASP A 39 -9.00 4.36 11.11
N LEU A 40 -9.22 5.68 11.05
CA LEU A 40 -9.25 6.43 9.79
C LEU A 40 -7.92 6.30 9.06
N PHE A 41 -6.80 6.50 9.76
CA PHE A 41 -5.47 6.35 9.18
C PHE A 41 -5.20 4.92 8.69
N CYS A 42 -5.65 3.91 9.44
CA CYS A 42 -5.58 2.50 9.04
C CYS A 42 -6.33 2.25 7.71
N ARG A 43 -7.51 2.87 7.52
CA ARG A 43 -8.23 2.81 6.25
C ARG A 43 -7.47 3.48 5.11
N GLN A 44 -6.78 4.60 5.38
CA GLN A 44 -5.93 5.25 4.36
C GLN A 44 -4.71 4.40 4.00
N LEU A 45 -4.08 3.73 4.96
CA LEU A 45 -2.99 2.78 4.68
C LEU A 45 -3.45 1.66 3.75
N ARG A 46 -4.70 1.18 3.87
CA ARG A 46 -5.25 0.18 2.94
C ARG A 46 -5.34 0.70 1.51
N LYS A 47 -5.62 2.00 1.33
CA LYS A 47 -5.67 2.65 0.00
C LYS A 47 -4.33 2.71 -0.71
N ILE A 48 -3.21 2.51 -0.01
CA ILE A 48 -1.87 2.40 -0.63
C ILE A 48 -1.32 0.97 -0.61
N GLY A 49 -2.20 -0.04 -0.48
CA GLY A 49 -1.81 -1.45 -0.50
C GLY A 49 -1.36 -2.00 0.86
N GLY A 50 -1.64 -1.30 1.95
CA GLY A 50 -1.35 -1.77 3.31
C GLY A 50 -2.01 -3.11 3.60
N LYS A 51 -1.25 -4.03 4.20
CA LYS A 51 -1.71 -5.39 4.54
C LYS A 51 -1.96 -5.51 6.04
N TRP A 52 -3.01 -6.25 6.39
CA TRP A 52 -3.30 -6.58 7.78
C TRP A 52 -2.45 -7.77 8.23
N PHE A 53 -1.98 -7.71 9.47
CA PHE A 53 -1.25 -8.75 10.18
C PHE A 53 -1.88 -8.94 11.55
N SER A 54 -1.97 -10.18 11.99
CA SER A 54 -2.59 -10.51 13.28
C SER A 54 -1.79 -9.99 14.47
N SER A 55 -0.47 -9.87 14.33
CA SER A 55 0.44 -9.40 15.38
C SER A 55 1.76 -8.91 14.79
N HIS A 56 2.56 -8.23 15.62
CA HIS A 56 3.90 -7.83 15.22
C HIS A 56 4.79 -9.05 14.96
N TRP A 57 4.57 -10.14 15.70
CA TRP A 57 5.22 -11.41 15.48
C TRP A 57 4.88 -11.99 14.09
N ASP A 58 3.60 -11.99 13.70
CA ASP A 58 3.16 -12.48 12.40
C ASP A 58 3.81 -11.71 11.24
N TRP A 59 3.91 -10.39 11.35
CA TRP A 59 4.66 -9.57 10.40
C TRP A 59 6.17 -9.87 10.42
N SER A 60 6.78 -9.96 11.61
CA SER A 60 8.23 -10.17 11.77
C SER A 60 8.67 -11.55 11.30
N ALA A 61 7.94 -12.60 11.68
CA ALA A 61 8.14 -13.98 11.23
C ALA A 61 8.18 -14.07 9.70
N LYS A 62 7.34 -13.27 9.04
CA LYS A 62 7.21 -13.24 7.58
C LYS A 62 8.30 -12.46 6.86
N TYR A 63 8.59 -11.24 7.31
CA TYR A 63 9.43 -10.31 6.54
C TYR A 63 10.83 -10.09 7.09
N VAL A 64 11.04 -10.38 8.38
CA VAL A 64 12.32 -10.15 9.06
C VAL A 64 13.02 -11.47 9.33
N GLN A 65 12.31 -12.41 9.97
CA GLN A 65 12.88 -13.70 10.38
C GLN A 65 12.80 -14.76 9.29
N MET A 66 11.88 -14.61 8.33
CA MET A 66 11.59 -15.58 7.27
C MET A 66 11.35 -17.01 7.82
N SER A 67 10.75 -17.10 9.01
CA SER A 67 10.60 -18.34 9.79
C SER A 67 9.41 -19.20 9.34
N ARG A 68 8.58 -18.71 8.41
CA ARG A 68 7.55 -19.51 7.71
C ARG A 68 7.37 -19.06 6.26
N ALA A 69 6.86 -19.97 5.43
CA ALA A 69 6.45 -19.65 4.07
C ALA A 69 5.29 -18.64 4.04
N MET A 70 5.28 -17.81 3.00
CA MET A 70 4.20 -16.86 2.75
C MET A 70 3.07 -17.51 1.96
N LYS A 71 1.83 -17.20 2.35
CA LYS A 71 0.65 -17.56 1.57
C LYS A 71 0.61 -16.78 0.25
N PRO A 72 -0.05 -17.27 -0.81
CA PRO A 72 -0.19 -16.53 -2.06
C PRO A 72 -0.77 -15.11 -1.88
N GLU A 73 -1.85 -14.97 -1.12
CA GLU A 73 -2.48 -13.68 -0.77
C GLU A 73 -1.49 -12.74 -0.04
N GLU A 74 -0.61 -13.32 0.76
CA GLU A 74 0.39 -12.60 1.52
C GLU A 74 1.54 -12.11 0.64
N MET A 75 1.81 -12.76 -0.50
CA MET A 75 2.82 -12.37 -1.49
C MET A 75 2.29 -11.32 -2.46
N GLU A 76 0.97 -11.31 -2.72
CA GLU A 76 0.34 -10.40 -3.68
C GLU A 76 0.65 -8.93 -3.40
N VAL A 77 1.19 -8.20 -4.37
CA VAL A 77 1.42 -6.77 -4.27
C VAL A 77 0.31 -6.04 -5.01
N LEU A 78 -0.39 -5.18 -4.30
CA LEU A 78 -1.35 -4.24 -4.88
C LEU A 78 -0.69 -2.86 -4.92
N THR A 79 -0.56 -2.32 -6.13
CA THR A 79 -0.13 -0.96 -6.35
C THR A 79 -1.33 -0.16 -6.82
N LEU A 80 -1.72 0.83 -6.00
CA LEU A 80 -2.96 1.58 -6.16
C LEU A 80 -2.67 3.04 -6.53
N GLY A 81 -3.51 3.63 -7.38
CA GLY A 81 -3.49 5.04 -7.74
C GLY A 81 -4.90 5.62 -7.72
N TRP A 82 -5.06 6.83 -7.18
CA TRP A 82 -6.36 7.44 -6.91
C TRP A 82 -6.46 8.77 -7.67
N PRO A 83 -7.03 8.79 -8.88
CA PRO A 83 -7.15 10.04 -9.64
C PRO A 83 -8.19 10.97 -9.01
N GLU A 84 -8.02 12.28 -9.18
CA GLU A 84 -8.98 13.29 -8.71
C GLU A 84 -10.39 13.13 -9.30
N THR A 85 -10.49 12.55 -10.50
CA THR A 85 -11.77 12.25 -11.17
C THR A 85 -12.56 11.12 -10.51
N GLY A 86 -11.99 10.46 -9.50
CA GLY A 86 -12.58 9.34 -8.78
C GLY A 86 -12.27 7.98 -9.41
N GLY A 87 -12.58 6.91 -8.67
CA GLY A 87 -12.18 5.54 -9.01
C GLY A 87 -10.77 5.20 -8.50
N VAL A 88 -10.24 4.05 -8.94
CA VAL A 88 -8.92 3.56 -8.56
C VAL A 88 -8.26 2.79 -9.69
N TRP A 89 -6.98 3.06 -9.91
CA TRP A 89 -6.11 2.25 -10.74
C TRP A 89 -5.44 1.18 -9.90
N VAL A 90 -5.50 -0.08 -10.35
CA VAL A 90 -4.96 -1.23 -9.62
C VAL A 90 -3.99 -1.99 -10.51
N LEU A 91 -2.74 -2.06 -10.10
CA LEU A 91 -1.77 -3.03 -10.62
C LEU A 91 -1.60 -4.14 -9.59
N ARG A 92 -2.03 -5.35 -9.95
CA ARG A 92 -1.88 -6.56 -9.14
C ARG A 92 -0.68 -7.37 -9.61
N ARG A 93 0.19 -7.76 -8.68
CA ARG A 93 1.31 -8.67 -8.92
C ARG A 93 1.26 -9.81 -7.93
N GLN A 94 1.54 -11.03 -8.38
CA GLN A 94 1.50 -12.21 -7.49
C GLN A 94 2.54 -12.16 -6.37
N SER A 95 3.67 -11.49 -6.62
CA SER A 95 4.81 -11.47 -5.71
C SER A 95 5.67 -10.24 -5.95
N ARG A 96 6.25 -9.70 -4.87
CA ARG A 96 7.28 -8.65 -4.95
C ARG A 96 8.63 -9.15 -5.48
N TRP A 97 8.83 -10.47 -5.50
CA TRP A 97 10.03 -11.14 -6.04
C TRP A 97 9.81 -11.69 -7.44
N GLY A 98 8.60 -11.52 -7.99
CA GLY A 98 8.31 -11.91 -9.37
C GLY A 98 8.93 -10.94 -10.39
N GLU A 99 8.67 -11.23 -11.66
CA GLU A 99 9.09 -10.37 -12.77
C GLU A 99 8.47 -8.96 -12.61
N ASP A 100 9.33 -7.93 -12.49
CA ASP A 100 8.87 -6.56 -12.27
C ASP A 100 8.65 -5.79 -13.57
N ARG A 101 9.27 -6.18 -14.71
CA ARG A 101 9.19 -5.49 -16.03
C ARG A 101 9.25 -3.94 -15.97
N GLY A 102 9.93 -3.39 -14.97
CA GLY A 102 10.03 -1.95 -14.72
C GLY A 102 8.80 -1.30 -14.06
N HIS A 103 7.77 -2.06 -13.68
CA HIS A 103 6.55 -1.56 -13.05
C HIS A 103 6.85 -0.79 -11.77
N SER A 104 7.67 -1.35 -10.87
CA SER A 104 8.02 -0.67 -9.62
C SER A 104 8.82 0.61 -9.87
N LEU A 105 9.66 0.64 -10.91
CA LEU A 105 10.42 1.83 -11.27
C LEU A 105 9.51 2.95 -11.75
N ARG A 106 8.59 2.66 -12.68
CA ARG A 106 7.62 3.65 -13.20
C ARG A 106 6.84 4.30 -12.06
N VAL A 107 6.29 3.49 -11.16
CA VAL A 107 5.48 3.97 -10.03
C VAL A 107 6.30 4.76 -9.00
N ARG A 108 7.58 4.41 -8.80
CA ARG A 108 8.47 5.14 -7.89
C ARG A 108 8.98 6.46 -8.46
N ASN A 109 8.98 6.61 -9.77
CA ASN A 109 9.40 7.84 -10.45
C ASN A 109 8.29 8.89 -10.52
N ALA A 110 7.02 8.50 -10.32
CA ALA A 110 5.91 9.44 -10.27
C ALA A 110 6.12 10.48 -9.15
N VAL A 111 5.84 11.75 -9.45
CA VAL A 111 5.91 12.85 -8.47
C VAL A 111 4.53 13.35 -8.03
N SER A 112 3.46 12.90 -8.68
CA SER A 112 2.07 13.15 -8.31
C SER A 112 1.23 11.87 -8.30
N MET A 113 -0.01 11.96 -7.80
CA MET A 113 -0.93 10.81 -7.81
C MET A 113 -1.43 10.53 -9.23
N GLU A 114 -1.53 11.54 -10.07
CA GLU A 114 -1.92 11.49 -11.47
C GLU A 114 -0.85 10.74 -12.29
N GLU A 115 0.42 11.15 -12.18
CA GLU A 115 1.54 10.44 -12.81
C GLU A 115 1.65 9.00 -12.30
N ARG A 116 1.30 8.76 -11.03
CA ARG A 116 1.25 7.42 -10.48
C ARG A 116 0.15 6.58 -11.14
N CYS A 117 -1.02 7.16 -11.41
CA CYS A 117 -2.10 6.50 -12.15
C CYS A 117 -1.64 6.16 -13.57
N GLU A 118 -1.01 7.09 -14.28
CA GLU A 118 -0.43 6.86 -15.61
C GLU A 118 0.64 5.75 -15.57
N ALA A 119 1.50 5.75 -14.56
CA ALA A 119 2.51 4.70 -14.37
C ALA A 119 1.90 3.32 -14.14
N ILE A 120 0.77 3.25 -13.42
CA ILE A 120 0.00 2.02 -13.20
C ILE A 120 -0.63 1.56 -14.52
N GLU A 121 -1.28 2.46 -15.27
CA GLU A 121 -1.87 2.18 -16.57
C GLU A 121 -0.82 1.65 -17.56
N MET A 122 0.33 2.34 -17.71
CA MET A 122 1.46 1.91 -18.54
C MET A 122 2.03 0.54 -18.15
N SER A 123 1.79 0.11 -16.90
CA SER A 123 2.24 -1.17 -16.37
C SER A 123 1.18 -2.28 -16.49
N GLY A 124 0.09 -2.02 -17.23
CA GLY A 124 -1.02 -2.97 -17.41
C GLY A 124 -1.99 -3.01 -16.22
N GLY A 125 -2.05 -1.95 -15.43
CA GLY A 125 -3.06 -1.80 -14.38
C GLY A 125 -4.47 -1.72 -14.96
N VAL A 126 -5.47 -1.93 -14.11
CA VAL A 126 -6.90 -1.86 -14.47
C VAL A 126 -7.56 -0.74 -13.68
N PHE A 127 -8.40 0.05 -14.36
CA PHE A 127 -9.20 1.09 -13.74
C PHE A 127 -10.54 0.57 -13.25
N TYR A 128 -10.88 0.90 -12.00
CA TYR A 128 -12.15 0.58 -11.38
C TYR A 128 -12.87 1.89 -11.01
N LYS A 129 -13.99 2.16 -11.68
CA LYS A 129 -14.80 3.37 -11.45
C LYS A 129 -15.45 3.38 -10.06
N ARG A 130 -15.80 2.21 -9.53
CA ARG A 130 -16.32 1.99 -8.19
C ARG A 130 -15.42 1.00 -7.46
N PRO A 131 -14.55 1.45 -6.54
CA PRO A 131 -13.60 0.59 -5.83
C PRO A 131 -14.24 -0.43 -4.86
N GLU A 132 -15.56 -0.35 -4.70
CA GLU A 132 -16.34 -1.13 -3.73
C GLU A 132 -17.09 -2.31 -4.38
N GLU A 133 -17.01 -2.41 -5.72
CA GLU A 133 -17.44 -3.56 -6.54
C GLU A 133 -16.25 -4.47 -6.87
#